data_AF-A0A816EF00-F1
#
_entry.id   AF-A0A816EF00-F1
#
_cell.length_a   1.000
_cell.length_b   1.000
_cell.length_c   1.000
_cell.angle_alpha   90.00
_cell.angle_beta   90.00
_cell.angle_gamma   90.00
#
_symmetry.space_group_name_H-M   'P 1'
#
loop_
_entity.id
_entity.type
_entity.pdbx_description
1 polymer ?
#
loop_
_entity_poly.entity_id
_entity_poly.type
_entity_poly.pdbx_seq_one_letter_code
_entity_poly.pdbx_strand_id
1 'polypeptide(L)'
;MHRMGMRTRQSLLFGQFNSKYIRCDIATSFDTLTLLMFNLWNMKRPNLILSVTGGFDSALNIQFEKEFIESVTHVVLGSDAWIFTNGNKNEIGPRLVGETVYKNRLNLLRNQNSDEKNIYAIGVLNWANIKNRHELIQREKTQITERVLYRVSLHEQGKFVERKSLNSRQELEPNHTQFILFDD
;
A
#
# COMPACT_ATOMS: atom_id res chain seq x y z
N MET A 1 -32.05 -32.37 3.96
CA MET A 1 -30.86 -32.02 3.14
C MET A 1 -29.97 -31.05 3.92
N HIS A 2 -28.85 -31.54 4.44
CA HIS A 2 -27.81 -30.71 5.05
C HIS A 2 -26.99 -30.02 3.95
N ARG A 3 -26.89 -28.69 3.97
CA ARG A 3 -25.83 -27.97 3.26
C ARG A 3 -24.84 -27.44 4.29
N MET A 4 -23.76 -28.18 4.41
CA MET A 4 -22.55 -27.81 5.14
C MET A 4 -21.74 -26.84 4.26
N GLY A 5 -21.36 -25.71 4.85
CA GLY A 5 -20.07 -25.04 4.68
C GLY A 5 -19.74 -24.37 3.35
N MET A 6 -19.62 -23.04 3.38
CA MET A 6 -18.37 -22.36 3.02
C MET A 6 -18.27 -21.08 3.85
N ARG A 7 -17.47 -21.11 4.92
CA ARG A 7 -16.96 -19.90 5.58
C ARG A 7 -15.91 -19.31 4.65
N THR A 8 -16.27 -18.31 3.87
CA THR A 8 -15.32 -17.48 3.11
C THR A 8 -14.47 -16.69 4.10
N ARG A 9 -13.33 -17.27 4.49
CA ARG A 9 -12.36 -16.69 5.43
C ARG A 9 -11.52 -15.54 4.82
N GLN A 10 -11.88 -14.97 3.67
CA GLN A 10 -10.99 -14.09 2.89
C GLN A 10 -11.44 -12.63 2.73
N SER A 11 -12.51 -12.18 3.39
CA SER A 11 -13.03 -10.80 3.22
C SER A 11 -12.79 -9.83 4.39
N LEU A 12 -12.10 -10.21 5.48
CA LEU A 12 -12.16 -9.45 6.74
C LEU A 12 -10.94 -8.60 7.12
N LEU A 13 -9.86 -8.52 6.33
CA LEU A 13 -8.58 -7.93 6.83
C LEU A 13 -7.87 -6.94 5.88
N PHE A 14 -8.50 -6.50 4.78
CA PHE A 14 -7.92 -5.43 3.96
C PHE A 14 -7.94 -4.10 4.73
N GLY A 15 -6.79 -3.41 4.81
CA GLY A 15 -6.69 -2.08 5.44
C GLY A 15 -6.74 -2.09 6.98
N GLN A 16 -6.40 -3.22 7.61
CA GLN A 16 -6.36 -3.30 9.08
C GLN A 16 -5.18 -2.53 9.70
N PHE A 17 -4.18 -2.19 8.90
CA PHE A 17 -2.97 -1.51 9.34
C PHE A 17 -2.97 -0.06 8.88
N ASN A 18 -2.56 0.84 9.76
CA ASN A 18 -2.45 2.25 9.41
C ASN A 18 -1.28 2.50 8.45
N SER A 19 -1.52 3.38 7.49
CA SER A 19 -0.48 3.96 6.63
C SER A 19 -0.19 5.39 7.08
N LYS A 20 1.06 5.84 6.98
CA LYS A 20 1.39 7.26 7.13
C LYS A 20 1.25 7.92 5.76
N TYR A 21 0.84 9.18 5.69
CA TYR A 21 0.82 9.90 4.43
C TYR A 21 1.18 11.36 4.61
N ILE A 22 1.68 11.98 3.54
CA ILE A 22 1.84 13.42 3.44
C ILE A 22 1.27 13.89 2.10
N ARG A 23 0.64 15.06 2.10
CA ARG A 23 0.38 15.84 0.89
C ARG A 23 1.43 16.94 0.77
N CYS A 24 2.11 17.05 -0.36
CA CYS A 24 3.18 18.01 -0.57
C CYS A 24 3.12 18.64 -1.97
N ASP A 25 3.71 19.81 -2.12
CA ASP A 25 3.89 20.46 -3.42
C ASP A 25 5.02 19.76 -4.21
N ILE A 26 4.94 19.73 -5.54
CA ILE A 26 6.00 19.15 -6.39
C ILE A 26 7.37 19.84 -6.24
N ALA A 27 7.39 21.11 -5.82
CA ALA A 27 8.60 21.87 -5.52
C ALA A 27 9.12 21.63 -4.08
N THR A 28 8.47 20.79 -3.28
CA THR A 28 8.96 20.44 -1.93
C THR A 28 10.36 19.84 -2.02
N SER A 29 11.29 20.40 -1.25
CA SER A 29 12.70 19.98 -1.30
C SER A 29 12.88 18.52 -0.86
N PHE A 30 13.90 17.87 -1.43
CA PHE A 30 14.29 16.51 -1.03
C PHE A 30 14.69 16.45 0.45
N ASP A 31 15.36 17.47 0.99
CA ASP A 31 15.77 17.53 2.39
C ASP A 31 14.56 17.52 3.33
N THR A 32 13.50 18.25 2.98
CA THR A 32 12.23 18.25 3.73
C THR A 32 11.61 16.86 3.77
N LEU A 33 11.52 16.18 2.62
CA LEU A 33 10.96 14.82 2.54
C LEU A 33 11.83 13.82 3.33
N THR A 34 13.15 13.96 3.24
CA THR A 34 14.11 13.08 3.93
C THR A 34 14.02 13.24 5.44
N LEU A 35 13.94 14.48 5.94
CA LEU A 35 13.72 14.77 7.36
C LEU A 35 12.41 14.14 7.86
N LEU A 36 11.33 14.27 7.08
CA LEU A 36 10.06 13.64 7.42
C LEU A 36 10.17 12.10 7.47
N MET A 37 10.78 11.47 6.47
CA MET A 37 10.91 10.01 6.40
C MET A 37 11.74 9.46 7.57
N PHE A 38 12.88 10.08 7.88
CA PHE A 38 13.78 9.58 8.92
C PHE A 38 13.36 10.01 10.33
N ASN A 39 12.93 11.25 10.53
CA ASN A 39 12.73 11.79 11.88
C ASN A 39 11.27 11.69 12.33
N LEU A 40 10.30 11.94 11.44
CA LEU A 40 8.88 11.88 11.80
C LEU A 40 8.30 10.48 11.58
N TRP A 41 8.72 9.81 10.51
CA TRP A 41 8.25 8.47 10.20
C TRP A 41 9.11 7.37 10.81
N ASN A 42 10.29 7.70 11.36
CA ASN A 42 11.25 6.76 11.95
C ASN A 42 11.60 5.62 10.99
N MET A 43 11.78 5.96 9.72
CA MET A 43 12.19 4.97 8.71
C MET A 43 13.69 4.71 8.83
N LYS A 44 14.08 3.44 8.85
CA LYS A 44 15.49 3.07 8.73
C LYS A 44 15.96 3.41 7.31
N ARG A 45 17.16 4.00 7.19
CA ARG A 45 17.81 4.25 5.90
C ARG A 45 17.92 2.92 5.11
N PRO A 46 17.50 2.89 3.83
CA PRO A 46 17.58 1.69 3.04
C PRO A 46 19.01 1.45 2.54
N ASN A 47 19.38 0.19 2.32
CA ASN A 47 20.59 -0.13 1.52
C ASN A 47 20.25 -0.34 0.05
N LEU A 48 18.97 -0.48 -0.29
CA LEU A 48 18.47 -0.69 -1.65
C LEU A 48 17.12 0.01 -1.84
N ILE A 49 16.91 0.60 -3.01
CA ILE A 49 15.61 1.13 -3.42
C ILE A 49 15.11 0.28 -4.58
N LEU A 50 13.93 -0.31 -4.43
CA LEU A 50 13.24 -1.06 -5.46
C LEU A 50 12.07 -0.23 -5.98
N SER A 51 12.03 0.03 -7.28
CA SER A 51 10.86 0.61 -7.93
C SER A 51 10.06 -0.50 -8.61
N VAL A 52 8.82 -0.69 -8.17
CA VAL A 52 7.91 -1.69 -8.75
C VAL A 52 6.76 -0.96 -9.43
N THR A 53 6.70 -1.13 -10.74
CA THR A 53 5.64 -0.59 -11.61
C THR A 53 4.93 -1.74 -12.32
N GLY A 54 3.69 -1.53 -12.75
CA GLY A 54 2.95 -2.56 -13.48
C GLY A 54 1.77 -1.98 -14.23
N GLY A 55 1.09 -2.81 -15.00
CA GLY A 55 -0.15 -2.45 -15.68
C GLY A 55 -1.39 -2.86 -14.89
N PHE A 56 -2.54 -2.56 -15.49
CA PHE A 56 -3.87 -3.01 -15.04
C PHE A 56 -4.23 -4.39 -15.62
N ASP A 57 -3.47 -4.86 -16.61
CA ASP A 57 -3.78 -6.06 -17.37
C ASP A 57 -2.89 -7.21 -16.91
N SER A 58 -3.53 -8.26 -16.38
CA SER A 58 -3.18 -9.67 -16.59
C SER A 58 -3.81 -10.52 -15.50
N ALA A 59 -4.56 -11.54 -15.95
CA ALA A 59 -4.78 -12.73 -15.14
C ALA A 59 -3.42 -13.40 -14.92
N LEU A 60 -2.74 -13.06 -13.83
CA LEU A 60 -1.59 -13.82 -13.37
C LEU A 60 -2.08 -15.15 -12.80
N ASN A 61 -1.33 -16.22 -13.04
CA ASN A 61 -1.62 -17.46 -12.34
C ASN A 61 -1.20 -17.32 -10.86
N ILE A 62 -1.87 -18.07 -10.00
CA ILE A 62 -1.67 -18.02 -8.54
C ILE A 62 -0.22 -18.38 -8.15
N GLN A 63 0.46 -19.20 -8.96
CA GLN A 63 1.83 -19.64 -8.69
C GLN A 63 2.83 -18.48 -8.85
N PHE A 64 2.72 -17.70 -9.93
CA PHE A 64 3.53 -16.51 -10.15
C PHE A 64 3.31 -15.46 -9.07
N GLU A 65 2.05 -15.22 -8.65
CA GLU A 65 1.77 -14.27 -7.57
C GLU A 65 2.45 -14.68 -6.26
N LYS A 66 2.43 -15.98 -5.93
CA LYS A 66 3.12 -16.51 -4.75
C LYS A 66 4.63 -16.33 -4.85
N GLU A 67 5.23 -16.76 -5.95
CA GLU A 67 6.68 -16.65 -6.17
C GLU A 67 7.15 -15.20 -6.16
N PHE A 68 6.38 -14.29 -6.76
CA PHE A 68 6.64 -12.86 -6.70
C PHE A 68 6.62 -12.35 -5.26
N ILE A 69 5.57 -12.66 -4.50
CA ILE A 69 5.44 -12.19 -3.12
C ILE A 69 6.58 -12.74 -2.24
N GLU A 70 6.92 -14.02 -2.39
CA GLU A 70 8.00 -14.66 -1.62
C GLU A 70 9.37 -14.08 -1.98
N SER A 71 9.67 -13.92 -3.27
CA SER A 71 10.94 -13.35 -3.73
C SER A 71 11.10 -11.89 -3.31
N VAL A 72 10.06 -11.06 -3.46
CA VAL A 72 10.08 -9.66 -3.00
C VAL A 72 10.26 -9.59 -1.49
N THR A 73 9.56 -10.43 -0.73
CA THR A 73 9.74 -10.51 0.74
C THR A 73 11.19 -10.81 1.09
N HIS A 74 11.79 -11.82 0.44
CA HIS A 74 13.17 -12.22 0.69
C HIS A 74 14.18 -11.11 0.39
N VAL A 75 14.08 -10.48 -0.80
CA VAL A 75 14.98 -9.39 -1.20
C VAL A 75 14.88 -8.22 -0.23
N VAL A 76 13.66 -7.81 0.11
CA VAL A 76 13.44 -6.59 0.90
C VAL A 76 13.93 -6.75 2.34
N LEU A 77 13.62 -7.89 2.97
CA LEU A 77 14.04 -8.16 4.35
C LEU A 77 15.55 -8.42 4.44
N GLY A 78 16.12 -9.11 3.44
CA GLY A 78 17.55 -9.44 3.40
C GLY A 78 18.46 -8.24 3.16
N SER A 79 17.97 -7.23 2.42
CA SER A 79 18.77 -6.06 2.03
C SER A 79 18.39 -4.75 2.72
N ASP A 80 17.41 -4.73 3.63
CA ASP A 80 16.84 -3.49 4.16
C ASP A 80 16.37 -2.55 3.03
N ALA A 81 15.62 -3.09 2.06
CA ALA A 81 15.16 -2.31 0.92
C ALA A 81 13.92 -1.47 1.25
N TRP A 82 13.78 -0.34 0.55
CA TRP A 82 12.50 0.34 0.39
C TRP A 82 11.88 -0.03 -0.95
N ILE A 83 10.56 -0.16 -1.00
CA ILE A 83 9.81 -0.39 -2.23
C ILE A 83 9.02 0.89 -2.55
N PHE A 84 9.22 1.43 -3.75
CA PHE A 84 8.41 2.51 -4.30
C PHE A 84 7.48 1.96 -5.37
N THR A 85 6.23 2.42 -5.33
CA THR A 85 5.22 2.12 -6.35
C THR A 85 4.39 3.38 -6.61
N ASN A 86 3.50 3.34 -7.60
CA ASN A 86 2.48 4.38 -7.74
C ASN A 86 1.27 4.18 -6.81
N GLY A 87 1.31 3.23 -5.87
CA GLY A 87 0.31 2.98 -4.83
C GLY A 87 -1.13 2.78 -5.33
N ASN A 88 -1.34 2.47 -6.62
CA ASN A 88 -2.65 2.29 -7.19
C ASN A 88 -3.14 0.86 -6.97
N LYS A 89 -4.21 0.70 -6.19
CA LYS A 89 -4.77 -0.61 -5.84
C LYS A 89 -5.10 -1.49 -7.05
N ASN A 90 -5.46 -0.89 -8.18
CA ASN A 90 -5.94 -1.64 -9.35
C ASN A 90 -4.80 -2.10 -10.27
N GLU A 91 -3.57 -1.67 -10.03
CA GLU A 91 -2.41 -2.13 -10.77
C GLU A 91 -1.77 -3.32 -10.09
N ILE A 92 -1.30 -4.27 -10.88
CA ILE A 92 -0.82 -5.56 -10.39
C ILE A 92 0.42 -5.40 -9.52
N GLY A 93 1.37 -4.55 -9.94
CA GLY A 93 2.61 -4.29 -9.20
C GLY A 93 2.34 -3.81 -7.77
N PRO A 94 1.68 -2.65 -7.59
CA PRO A 94 1.31 -2.15 -6.27
C PRO A 94 0.45 -3.15 -5.47
N ARG A 95 -0.51 -3.84 -6.09
CA ARG A 95 -1.32 -4.86 -5.41
C ARG A 95 -0.48 -5.99 -4.82
N LEU A 96 0.45 -6.56 -5.59
CA LEU A 96 1.31 -7.64 -5.12
C LEU A 96 2.32 -7.17 -4.06
N VAL A 97 2.80 -5.93 -4.17
CA VAL A 97 3.58 -5.29 -3.10
C VAL A 97 2.75 -5.15 -1.82
N GLY A 98 1.49 -4.73 -1.94
CA GLY A 98 0.56 -4.66 -0.82
C GLY A 98 0.35 -6.02 -0.15
N GLU A 99 0.15 -7.07 -0.93
CA GLU A 99 0.03 -8.44 -0.42
C GLU A 99 1.32 -8.92 0.28
N THR A 100 2.49 -8.53 -0.23
CA THR A 100 3.80 -8.79 0.40
C THR A 100 3.86 -8.15 1.79
N VAL A 101 3.52 -6.86 1.90
CA VAL A 101 3.48 -6.15 3.19
C VAL A 101 2.47 -6.78 4.15
N TYR A 102 1.29 -7.12 3.66
CA TYR A 102 0.24 -7.74 4.46
C TYR A 102 0.70 -9.08 5.05
N LYS A 103 1.27 -9.97 4.23
CA LYS A 103 1.81 -11.26 4.72
C LYS A 103 2.91 -11.06 5.75
N ASN A 104 3.84 -10.12 5.51
CA ASN A 104 4.89 -9.80 6.48
C ASN A 104 4.29 -9.36 7.83
N ARG A 105 3.34 -8.43 7.82
CA ARG A 105 2.68 -7.95 9.05
C ARG A 105 1.91 -9.05 9.77
N LEU A 106 1.26 -9.96 9.06
CA LEU A 106 0.63 -11.14 9.67
C LEU A 106 1.65 -12.06 10.35
N ASN A 107 2.83 -12.25 9.76
CA ASN A 107 3.90 -13.05 10.36
C ASN A 107 4.41 -12.39 11.66
N LEU A 108 4.65 -11.07 11.63
CA LEU A 108 5.03 -10.30 12.82
C LEU A 108 4.01 -10.43 13.97
N LEU A 109 2.71 -10.36 13.66
CA LEU A 109 1.66 -10.52 14.67
C LEU A 109 1.62 -11.92 15.28
N ARG A 110 1.97 -12.95 14.51
CA ARG A 110 2.00 -14.35 14.96
C ARG A 110 3.27 -14.66 15.76
N ASN A 111 4.36 -13.98 15.45
CA ASN A 111 5.69 -14.23 16.01
C ASN A 111 6.18 -12.98 16.77
N GLN A 112 5.50 -12.60 17.85
CA GLN A 112 5.78 -11.35 18.58
C GLN A 112 7.20 -11.24 19.20
N ASN A 113 7.96 -12.33 19.23
CA ASN A 113 9.34 -12.39 19.71
C ASN A 113 10.38 -12.44 18.58
N SER A 114 9.98 -12.27 17.31
CA SER A 114 10.93 -12.25 16.20
C SER A 114 11.54 -10.87 15.98
N ASP A 115 12.85 -10.82 15.70
CA ASP A 115 13.54 -9.62 15.19
C ASP A 115 13.19 -9.34 13.71
N GLU A 116 12.03 -9.83 13.24
CA GLU A 116 11.62 -9.67 11.85
C GLU A 116 11.37 -8.20 11.53
N LYS A 117 11.91 -7.77 10.39
CA LYS A 117 11.90 -6.37 9.97
C LYS A 117 10.56 -6.02 9.31
N ASN A 118 10.14 -4.78 9.48
CA ASN A 118 8.99 -4.27 8.75
C ASN A 118 9.40 -3.92 7.31
N ILE A 119 8.46 -4.07 6.37
CA ILE A 119 8.65 -3.68 4.97
C ILE A 119 8.19 -2.24 4.81
N TYR A 120 9.00 -1.39 4.18
CA TYR A 120 8.61 -0.05 3.77
C TYR A 120 8.15 -0.06 2.31
N ALA A 121 6.84 0.01 2.08
CA ALA A 121 6.22 0.21 0.77
C ALA A 121 5.61 1.60 0.69
N ILE A 122 6.17 2.43 -0.18
CA ILE A 122 5.88 3.85 -0.33
C ILE A 122 5.13 4.06 -1.66
N GLY A 123 3.87 4.44 -1.58
CA GLY A 123 3.06 4.81 -2.74
C GLY A 123 3.22 6.28 -3.08
N VAL A 124 3.54 6.61 -4.34
CA VAL A 124 3.68 8.00 -4.81
C VAL A 124 2.59 8.30 -5.83
N LEU A 125 1.70 9.24 -5.52
CA LEU A 125 0.54 9.57 -6.36
C LEU A 125 0.28 11.07 -6.43
N ASN A 126 -0.25 11.49 -7.57
CA ASN A 126 -0.83 12.82 -7.69
C ASN A 126 -2.14 12.90 -6.90
N TRP A 127 -2.25 13.90 -6.01
CA TRP A 127 -3.42 14.16 -5.18
C TRP A 127 -4.72 14.32 -5.99
N ALA A 128 -4.66 14.96 -7.15
CA ALA A 128 -5.81 15.18 -8.02
C ALA A 128 -6.40 13.85 -8.53
N ASN A 129 -5.57 12.82 -8.68
CA ASN A 129 -5.95 11.51 -9.20
C ASN A 129 -6.54 10.59 -8.12
N ILE A 130 -6.49 10.95 -6.84
CA ILE A 130 -6.97 10.09 -5.76
C ILE A 130 -8.50 10.15 -5.65
N LYS A 131 -9.14 8.99 -5.71
CA LYS A 131 -10.57 8.80 -5.47
C LYS A 131 -10.86 8.99 -3.99
N ASN A 132 -11.99 9.61 -3.65
CA ASN A 132 -12.39 9.91 -2.27
C ASN A 132 -11.36 10.73 -1.47
N ARG A 133 -10.48 11.50 -2.14
CA ARG A 133 -9.44 12.31 -1.46
C ARG A 133 -9.97 13.29 -0.39
N HIS A 134 -11.24 13.67 -0.47
CA HIS A 134 -11.88 14.51 0.54
C HIS A 134 -11.95 13.83 1.93
N GLU A 135 -11.89 12.50 2.00
CA GLU A 135 -11.82 11.72 3.24
C GLU A 135 -10.44 11.84 3.92
N LEU A 136 -9.40 12.21 3.17
CA LEU A 136 -8.05 12.47 3.68
C LEU A 136 -7.84 13.92 4.15
N ILE A 137 -8.86 14.79 4.04
CA ILE A 137 -8.77 16.17 4.53
C ILE A 137 -9.45 16.26 5.90
N GLN A 138 -8.68 16.65 6.90
CA GLN A 138 -9.22 17.04 8.20
C GLN A 138 -9.84 18.44 8.10
N ARG A 139 -11.16 18.52 8.25
CA ARG A 139 -11.92 19.78 8.08
C ARG A 139 -11.87 20.69 9.31
N GLU A 140 -11.64 20.14 10.49
CA GLU A 140 -11.65 20.91 11.75
C GLU A 140 -10.24 20.99 12.35
N LYS A 141 -9.70 22.22 12.46
CA LYS A 141 -8.39 22.48 13.08
C LYS A 141 -8.38 22.29 14.59
N THR A 142 -9.56 22.21 15.21
CA THR A 142 -9.76 22.15 16.67
C THR A 142 -9.61 20.74 17.24
N GLN A 143 -9.69 19.71 16.40
CA GLN A 143 -9.43 18.32 16.76
C GLN A 143 -8.52 17.72 15.69
N ILE A 144 -7.20 17.87 15.85
CA ILE A 144 -6.25 17.08 15.07
C ILE A 144 -6.40 15.63 15.55
N THR A 145 -7.26 14.87 14.89
CA THR A 145 -7.29 13.41 15.01
C THR A 145 -6.01 12.86 14.40
N GLU A 146 -5.28 12.03 15.13
CA GLU A 146 -4.06 11.36 14.64
C GLU A 146 -4.31 10.45 13.43
N ARG A 147 -5.59 10.16 13.12
CA ARG A 147 -6.01 9.22 12.07
C ARG A 147 -7.17 9.79 11.28
N VAL A 148 -7.16 9.51 9.98
CA VAL A 148 -8.26 9.71 9.05
C VAL A 148 -8.68 8.35 8.49
N LEU A 149 -9.97 8.18 8.21
CA LEU A 149 -10.48 6.97 7.58
C LEU A 149 -10.60 7.20 6.08
N TYR A 150 -9.97 6.33 5.30
CA TYR A 150 -10.04 6.33 3.84
C TYR A 150 -10.69 5.03 3.36
N ARG A 151 -11.76 5.13 2.57
CA ARG A 151 -12.48 3.96 2.08
C ARG A 151 -12.06 3.58 0.67
N VAL A 152 -11.62 2.34 0.54
CA VAL A 152 -11.38 1.64 -0.72
C VAL A 152 -12.51 0.68 -1.06
N SER A 153 -12.83 0.54 -2.33
CA SER A 153 -13.84 -0.42 -2.81
C SER A 153 -13.36 -1.86 -2.59
N LEU A 154 -14.27 -2.78 -2.26
CA LEU A 154 -13.91 -4.21 -2.18
C LEU A 154 -13.63 -4.73 -3.60
N HIS A 155 -12.53 -5.49 -3.75
CA HIS A 155 -12.22 -6.15 -5.01
C HIS A 155 -13.02 -7.45 -5.07
N GLU A 156 -13.93 -7.58 -6.02
CA GLU A 156 -14.53 -8.88 -6.33
C GLU A 156 -13.51 -9.69 -7.15
N GLN A 157 -12.98 -10.77 -6.58
CA GLN A 157 -12.10 -11.69 -7.30
C GLN A 157 -12.79 -12.15 -8.59
N GLY A 158 -12.12 -11.99 -9.75
CA GLY A 158 -12.61 -12.45 -11.05
C GLY A 158 -13.51 -11.48 -11.82
N LYS A 159 -13.87 -10.31 -11.27
CA LYS A 159 -14.43 -9.23 -12.10
C LYS A 159 -13.28 -8.40 -12.67
N PHE A 160 -13.07 -8.54 -13.97
CA PHE A 160 -12.28 -7.58 -14.72
C PHE A 160 -12.86 -6.20 -14.45
N VAL A 161 -12.03 -5.31 -13.88
CA VAL A 161 -12.32 -3.89 -13.95
C VAL A 161 -12.12 -3.55 -15.42
N GLU A 162 -13.24 -3.48 -16.18
CA GLU A 162 -13.27 -2.85 -17.50
C GLU A 162 -12.33 -1.66 -17.49
N ARG A 163 -11.46 -1.55 -18.50
CA ARG A 163 -10.50 -0.45 -18.70
C ARG A 163 -11.11 0.83 -18.15
N LYS A 164 -10.81 1.09 -16.89
CA LYS A 164 -11.33 2.27 -16.21
C LYS A 164 -10.65 3.39 -16.98
N SER A 165 -11.45 4.25 -17.60
CA SER A 165 -10.97 5.38 -18.41
C SER A 165 -9.69 5.93 -17.80
N LEU A 166 -8.69 6.30 -18.61
CA LEU A 166 -7.46 6.96 -18.17
C LEU A 166 -7.75 8.15 -17.22
N ASN A 167 -8.97 8.68 -17.24
CA ASN A 167 -9.47 9.78 -16.41
C ASN A 167 -10.14 9.34 -15.09
N SER A 168 -10.21 8.03 -14.81
CA SER A 168 -10.84 7.53 -13.59
C SER A 168 -9.88 7.69 -12.41
N ARG A 169 -10.38 8.31 -11.35
CA ARG A 169 -9.60 8.48 -10.12
C ARG A 169 -9.22 7.12 -9.52
N GLN A 170 -7.99 7.04 -9.05
CA GLN A 170 -7.32 5.85 -8.52
C GLN A 170 -7.61 5.67 -7.03
N GLU A 171 -7.66 4.42 -6.58
CA GLU A 171 -7.79 4.10 -5.15
C GLU A 171 -6.40 3.74 -4.60
N LEU A 172 -6.10 4.24 -3.39
CA LEU A 172 -4.84 3.90 -2.71
C LEU A 172 -4.80 2.41 -2.37
N GLU A 173 -3.66 1.76 -2.55
CA GLU A 173 -3.48 0.36 -2.17
C GLU A 173 -3.48 0.23 -0.63
N PRO A 174 -4.40 -0.56 -0.03
CA PRO A 174 -4.67 -0.51 1.40
C PRO A 174 -3.56 -1.05 2.31
N ASN A 175 -2.56 -1.75 1.78
CA ASN A 175 -1.53 -2.40 2.59
C ASN A 175 -0.17 -1.68 2.52
N HIS A 176 -0.01 -0.70 1.64
CA HIS A 176 1.17 0.17 1.63
C HIS A 176 1.39 0.83 2.98
N THR A 177 2.65 1.03 3.36
CA THR A 177 3.01 1.54 4.69
C THR A 177 3.07 3.06 4.73
N GLN A 178 3.43 3.69 3.61
CA GLN A 178 3.51 5.13 3.46
C GLN A 178 2.95 5.61 2.13
N PHE A 179 2.49 6.87 2.10
CA PHE A 179 2.09 7.56 0.88
C PHE A 179 2.67 8.97 0.79
N ILE A 180 3.21 9.31 -0.37
CA ILE A 180 3.60 10.68 -0.74
C ILE A 180 2.62 11.14 -1.82
N LEU A 181 1.78 12.12 -1.48
CA LEU A 181 0.71 12.62 -2.34
C LEU A 181 1.12 14.01 -2.85
N PHE A 182 1.48 14.14 -4.12
CA PHE A 182 1.94 15.43 -4.64
C PHE A 182 0.81 16.22 -5.30
N ASP A 183 0.82 17.53 -5.13
CA ASP A 183 0.04 18.47 -5.93
C ASP A 183 0.81 18.82 -7.21
N ASP A 184 0.09 19.07 -8.32
CA ASP A 184 0.65 19.63 -9.57
C ASP A 184 0.85 21.14 -9.49
#